data_AF-U1FEF7-F1
#
_entry.id   AF-U1FEF7-F1
#
_cell.length_a   1.000
_cell.length_b   1.000
_cell.length_c   1.000
_cell.angle_alpha   90.00
_cell.angle_beta   90.00
_cell.angle_gamma   90.00
#
_symmetry.space_group_name_H-M   'P 1'
#
loop_
_entity.id
_entity.type
_entity.pdbx_description
1 polymer ?
#
loop_
_entity_poly.entity_id
_entity_poly.type
_entity_poly.pdbx_seq_one_letter_code
_entity_poly.pdbx_strand_id
1 'polypeptide(L)'
;DTLVSTCDQLEGVKVLWLSRHLEDWGLESDIATLNRMAEDQQHAAELLTEAAPTVFHCQWATLFGPGHEVLTSTALSPEFTSEAIAALGAMDEPRRVELDETWMPGWGATVVALAPLSGGRCLVLGRRGGPVFLASEVNRLRHMAALAN
;
A
#
# COMPACT_ATOMS: atom_id res chain seq x y z
N ASP A 1 -12.76 6.83 -25.40
CA ASP A 1 -12.18 6.58 -26.73
C ASP A 1 -11.43 7.75 -27.35
N THR A 2 -11.69 9.00 -27.00
CA THR A 2 -10.99 10.17 -27.59
C THR A 2 -9.58 10.41 -27.05
N LEU A 3 -9.29 10.09 -25.77
CA LEU A 3 -7.96 10.30 -25.16
C LEU A 3 -6.89 9.31 -25.65
N VAL A 4 -7.27 8.06 -25.88
CA VAL A 4 -6.36 7.00 -26.32
C VAL A 4 -5.82 7.30 -27.72
N SER A 5 -6.70 7.75 -28.62
CA SER A 5 -6.35 8.11 -29.99
C SER A 5 -5.41 9.32 -30.07
N THR A 6 -5.48 10.26 -29.12
CA THR A 6 -4.63 11.45 -29.11
C THR A 6 -3.22 11.15 -28.61
N CYS A 7 -3.07 10.27 -27.60
CA CYS A 7 -1.75 9.90 -27.07
C CYS A 7 -0.93 9.02 -28.04
N ASP A 8 -1.59 8.25 -28.90
CA ASP A 8 -0.94 7.40 -29.92
C ASP A 8 -0.40 8.21 -31.12
N GLN A 9 -0.78 9.49 -31.24
CA GLN A 9 -0.31 10.39 -32.31
C GLN A 9 1.04 11.08 -31.98
N LEU A 10 1.58 10.87 -30.78
CA LEU A 10 2.87 11.42 -30.38
C LEU A 10 3.97 10.35 -30.62
N GLU A 11 4.84 10.60 -31.59
CA GLU A 11 5.97 9.72 -31.89
C GLU A 11 6.84 9.47 -30.63
N GLY A 12 6.96 8.21 -30.24
CA GLY A 12 7.75 7.77 -29.08
C GLY A 12 6.94 7.52 -27.79
N VAL A 13 5.63 7.74 -27.79
CA VAL A 13 4.77 7.48 -26.63
C VAL A 13 4.07 6.13 -26.78
N LYS A 14 4.28 5.22 -25.82
CA LYS A 14 3.51 3.97 -25.71
C LYS A 14 2.64 4.03 -24.46
N VAL A 15 1.33 4.03 -24.64
CA VAL A 15 0.38 3.96 -23.52
C VAL A 15 0.44 2.55 -22.92
N LEU A 16 1.07 2.43 -21.75
CA LEU A 16 1.23 1.15 -21.04
C LEU A 16 -0.08 0.70 -20.35
N TRP A 17 -0.88 1.65 -19.85
CA TRP A 17 -2.16 1.39 -19.19
C TRP A 17 -2.98 2.67 -19.05
N LEU A 18 -4.32 2.56 -19.06
CA LEU A 18 -5.26 3.64 -18.77
C LEU A 18 -6.07 3.29 -17.52
N SER A 19 -5.82 4.00 -16.43
CA SER A 19 -6.69 4.03 -15.25
C SER A 19 -7.86 4.96 -15.49
N ARG A 20 -9.08 4.58 -15.07
CA ARG A 20 -10.11 5.59 -14.82
C ARG A 20 -9.76 6.28 -13.50
N HIS A 21 -9.10 7.44 -13.58
CA HIS A 21 -8.99 8.34 -12.44
C HIS A 21 -10.38 8.91 -12.13
N LEU A 22 -11.01 8.41 -11.06
CA LEU A 22 -12.08 9.13 -10.38
C LEU A 22 -11.37 10.18 -9.51
N GLU A 23 -10.97 11.29 -10.13
CA GLU A 23 -10.02 12.28 -9.59
C GLU A 23 -10.38 12.82 -8.19
N ASP A 24 -11.63 12.75 -7.76
CA ASP A 24 -12.06 13.32 -6.47
C ASP A 24 -11.93 12.37 -5.26
N TRP A 25 -11.97 11.05 -5.45
CA TRP A 25 -12.10 10.13 -4.28
C TRP A 25 -10.79 9.91 -3.53
N GLY A 26 -9.65 9.91 -4.24
CA GLY A 26 -8.35 9.67 -3.63
C GLY A 26 -7.93 10.82 -2.70
N LEU A 27 -8.04 12.07 -3.17
CA LEU A 27 -7.59 13.22 -2.40
C LEU A 27 -8.52 13.52 -1.21
N GLU A 28 -9.84 13.42 -1.40
CA GLU A 28 -10.79 13.56 -0.30
C GLU A 28 -10.58 12.46 0.76
N SER A 29 -10.32 11.22 0.31
CA SER A 29 -9.98 10.11 1.21
C SER A 29 -8.66 10.35 1.95
N ASP A 30 -7.63 10.90 1.29
CA ASP A 30 -6.35 11.22 1.90
C ASP A 30 -6.51 12.28 2.98
N ILE A 31 -7.18 13.39 2.66
CA ILE A 31 -7.41 14.50 3.61
C ILE A 31 -8.27 14.03 4.79
N ALA A 32 -9.34 13.27 4.53
CA ALA A 32 -10.17 12.71 5.60
C ALA A 32 -9.38 11.77 6.52
N THR A 33 -8.50 10.94 5.95
CA THR A 33 -7.62 10.06 6.72
C THR A 33 -6.63 10.86 7.55
N LEU A 34 -5.99 11.88 6.97
CA LEU A 34 -5.07 12.77 7.68
C LEU A 34 -5.74 13.52 8.82
N ASN A 35 -6.97 14.00 8.62
CA ASN A 35 -7.73 14.67 9.67
C ASN A 35 -8.04 13.70 10.83
N ARG A 36 -8.51 12.48 10.53
CA ARG A 36 -8.74 11.45 11.56
C ARG A 36 -7.47 11.11 12.34
N MET A 37 -6.34 10.98 11.66
CA MET A 37 -5.04 10.74 12.29
C MET A 37 -4.58 11.91 13.16
N ALA A 38 -4.86 13.15 12.75
CA ALA A 38 -4.53 14.34 13.53
C ALA A 38 -5.44 14.50 14.77
N GLU A 39 -6.70 14.07 14.67
CA GLU A 39 -7.67 14.07 15.77
C GLU A 39 -7.33 13.00 16.84
N ASP A 40 -6.81 11.85 16.42
CA ASP A 40 -6.37 10.76 17.30
C ASP A 40 -4.96 10.28 16.94
N GLN A 41 -3.96 11.06 17.36
CA GLN A 41 -2.57 10.76 17.09
C GLN A 41 -2.10 9.44 17.72
N GLN A 42 -2.69 9.04 18.85
CA GLN A 42 -2.32 7.80 19.53
C GLN A 42 -2.61 6.57 18.67
N HIS A 43 -3.71 6.60 17.90
CA HIS A 43 -4.13 5.50 17.02
C HIS A 43 -3.92 5.80 15.53
N ALA A 44 -3.09 6.79 15.20
CA ALA A 44 -2.92 7.24 13.81
C ALA A 44 -2.42 6.13 12.88
N ALA A 45 -1.56 5.23 13.37
CA ALA A 45 -1.06 4.09 12.60
C ALA A 45 -2.16 3.06 12.32
N GLU A 46 -3.01 2.77 13.30
CA GLU A 46 -4.15 1.88 13.16
C GLU A 46 -5.19 2.47 12.19
N LEU A 47 -5.49 3.76 12.32
CA LEU A 47 -6.38 4.50 11.43
C LEU A 47 -5.88 4.49 9.98
N LEU A 48 -4.58 4.72 9.76
CA LEU A 48 -3.97 4.62 8.44
C LEU A 48 -4.07 3.20 7.88
N THR A 49 -3.86 2.18 8.72
CA THR A 49 -3.98 0.77 8.31
C THR A 49 -5.39 0.44 7.85
N GLU A 50 -6.40 0.89 8.59
CA GLU A 50 -7.81 0.71 8.24
C GLU A 50 -8.18 1.44 6.94
N ALA A 51 -7.68 2.66 6.74
CA ALA A 51 -7.97 3.48 5.56
C ALA A 51 -7.21 3.05 4.29
N ALA A 52 -6.13 2.28 4.44
CA ALA A 52 -5.20 1.97 3.36
C ALA A 52 -5.83 1.30 2.13
N PRO A 53 -6.79 0.35 2.23
CA PRO A 53 -7.47 -0.20 1.07
C PRO A 53 -8.16 0.85 0.20
N THR A 54 -8.73 1.88 0.82
CA THR A 54 -9.40 2.98 0.11
C THR A 54 -8.37 3.96 -0.46
N VAL A 55 -7.42 4.40 0.36
CA VAL A 55 -6.41 5.43 0.01
C VAL A 55 -5.40 4.93 -1.04
N PHE A 56 -4.99 3.67 -0.94
CA PHE A 56 -3.96 3.09 -1.80
C PHE A 56 -4.53 2.05 -2.76
N HIS A 57 -5.86 1.87 -2.85
CA HIS A 57 -6.47 0.86 -3.73
C HIS A 57 -5.77 -0.51 -3.60
N CYS A 58 -5.45 -0.89 -2.37
CA CYS A 58 -4.90 -2.21 -2.06
C CYS A 58 -6.03 -3.09 -1.51
N GLN A 59 -5.83 -4.41 -1.52
CA GLN A 59 -6.87 -5.33 -1.05
C GLN A 59 -6.82 -5.49 0.47
N TRP A 60 -5.62 -5.34 1.03
CA TRP A 60 -5.38 -5.50 2.45
C TRP A 60 -4.21 -4.63 2.92
N ALA A 61 -4.18 -4.39 4.23
CA ALA A 61 -3.11 -3.70 4.92
C ALA A 61 -2.90 -4.29 6.31
N THR A 62 -1.65 -4.36 6.74
CA THR A 62 -1.25 -4.91 8.05
C THR A 62 -0.15 -4.04 8.66
N LEU A 63 -0.34 -3.66 9.92
CA LEU A 63 0.65 -3.00 10.74
C LEU A 63 1.42 -4.04 11.54
N PHE A 64 2.72 -4.10 11.32
CA PHE A 64 3.66 -4.92 12.06
C PHE A 64 4.32 -4.13 13.18
N GLY A 65 4.59 -4.80 14.29
CA GLY A 65 5.40 -4.31 15.39
C GLY A 65 6.90 -4.57 15.19
N PRO A 66 7.75 -4.10 16.12
CA PRO A 66 9.21 -4.24 16.04
C PRO A 66 9.71 -5.68 16.04
N GLY A 67 8.92 -6.64 16.53
CA GLY A 67 9.22 -8.08 16.45
C GLY A 67 8.57 -8.77 15.25
N HIS A 68 8.03 -8.01 14.30
CA HIS A 68 7.20 -8.49 13.18
C HIS A 68 5.91 -9.21 13.62
N GLU A 69 5.43 -8.96 14.83
CA GLU A 69 4.10 -9.33 15.26
C GLU A 69 3.04 -8.46 14.57
N VAL A 70 1.89 -9.02 14.25
CA VAL A 70 0.76 -8.24 13.71
C VAL A 70 0.12 -7.45 14.85
N LEU A 71 0.19 -6.12 14.78
CA LEU A 71 -0.46 -5.22 15.75
C LEU A 71 -1.93 -4.96 15.36
N THR A 72 -2.16 -4.71 14.07
CA THR A 72 -3.51 -4.57 13.50
C THR A 72 -3.50 -4.93 12.02
N SER A 73 -4.65 -5.34 11.51
CA SER A 73 -4.80 -5.76 10.11
C SER A 73 -6.22 -5.57 9.63
N THR A 74 -6.35 -5.27 8.34
CA THR A 74 -7.66 -5.26 7.67
C THR A 74 -8.24 -6.67 7.57
N ALA A 75 -9.56 -6.76 7.38
CA ALA A 75 -10.28 -8.05 7.35
C ALA A 75 -9.81 -9.01 6.25
N LEU A 76 -9.28 -8.47 5.15
CA LEU A 76 -8.77 -9.27 4.03
C LEU A 76 -7.26 -9.47 4.11
N SER A 77 -6.61 -9.16 5.23
CA SER A 77 -5.20 -9.45 5.41
C SER A 77 -4.97 -10.95 5.55
N PRO A 78 -3.81 -11.43 5.09
CA PRO A 78 -3.45 -12.82 5.29
C PRO A 78 -3.16 -13.15 6.75
N GLU A 79 -3.45 -14.39 7.11
CA GLU A 79 -2.88 -14.99 8.31
C GLU A 79 -1.40 -15.30 8.04
N PHE A 80 -0.54 -14.36 8.42
CA PHE A 80 0.89 -14.44 8.15
C PHE A 80 1.55 -15.62 8.89
N THR A 81 2.26 -16.47 8.14
CA THR A 81 3.23 -17.41 8.72
C THR A 81 4.60 -16.75 8.85
N SER A 82 5.50 -17.36 9.64
CA SER A 82 6.88 -16.89 9.79
C SER A 82 7.62 -16.82 8.45
N GLU A 83 7.37 -17.78 7.56
CA GLU A 83 7.96 -17.84 6.22
C GLU A 83 7.43 -16.70 5.34
N ALA A 84 6.13 -16.42 5.41
CA ALA A 84 5.52 -15.32 4.67
C ALA A 84 6.07 -13.97 5.14
N ILE A 85 6.27 -13.79 6.45
CA ILE A 85 6.91 -12.58 7.01
C ILE A 85 8.36 -12.47 6.53
N ALA A 86 9.11 -13.58 6.52
CA ALA A 86 10.49 -13.58 6.01
C ALA A 86 10.55 -13.21 4.52
N ALA A 87 9.59 -13.66 3.71
CA ALA A 87 9.48 -13.32 2.29
C ALA A 87 9.22 -11.83 2.04
N LEU A 88 8.58 -11.12 2.99
CA LEU A 88 8.44 -9.67 2.91
C LEU A 88 9.80 -8.96 2.93
N GLY A 89 10.81 -9.52 3.61
CA GLY A 89 12.15 -8.95 3.76
C GLY A 89 12.25 -7.87 4.84
N ALA A 90 13.31 -7.04 4.80
CA ALA A 90 13.57 -6.01 5.81
C ALA A 90 12.49 -4.91 5.83
N MET A 91 11.99 -4.55 7.02
CA MET A 91 10.89 -3.61 7.24
C MET A 91 11.38 -2.23 7.73
N ASP A 92 12.57 -1.83 7.30
CA ASP A 92 13.31 -0.66 7.76
C ASP A 92 13.38 0.50 6.75
N GLU A 93 12.95 0.26 5.50
CA GLU A 93 12.84 1.30 4.49
C GLU A 93 11.54 1.21 3.64
N PRO A 94 11.04 2.34 3.11
CA PRO A 94 9.91 2.33 2.19
C PRO A 94 10.28 1.70 0.85
N ARG A 95 9.61 0.62 0.48
CA ARG A 95 9.90 -0.11 -0.77
C ARG A 95 8.71 -0.93 -1.24
N ARG A 96 8.83 -1.48 -2.44
CA ARG A 96 7.90 -2.47 -2.99
C ARG A 96 8.58 -3.82 -3.17
N VAL A 97 7.82 -4.90 -3.04
CA VAL A 97 8.29 -6.27 -3.26
C VAL A 97 7.27 -7.00 -4.12
N GLU A 98 7.77 -7.82 -5.03
CA GLU A 98 6.94 -8.73 -5.82
C GLU A 98 7.16 -10.13 -5.26
N LEU A 99 6.07 -10.72 -4.76
CA LEU A 99 6.04 -12.05 -4.17
C LEU A 99 5.43 -12.98 -5.20
N ASP A 100 6.16 -14.03 -5.58
CA ASP A 100 5.64 -15.06 -6.47
C ASP A 100 4.58 -15.92 -5.76
N GLU A 101 3.98 -16.89 -6.46
CA GLU A 101 2.89 -17.72 -5.91
C GLU A 101 3.29 -18.60 -4.71
N THR A 102 4.59 -18.75 -4.45
CA THR A 102 5.13 -19.61 -3.38
C THR A 102 5.24 -18.90 -2.04
N TRP A 103 5.12 -17.56 -2.01
CA TRP A 103 5.25 -16.78 -0.77
C TRP A 103 4.26 -17.20 0.31
N MET A 104 3.06 -17.62 -0.11
CA MET A 104 2.01 -18.07 0.80
C MET A 104 0.96 -18.93 0.08
N PRO A 105 0.63 -20.12 0.62
CA PRO A 105 -0.35 -21.03 0.04
C PRO A 105 -1.72 -20.38 -0.20
N GLY A 106 -2.27 -20.52 -1.41
CA GLY A 106 -3.62 -20.05 -1.76
C GLY A 106 -3.75 -18.57 -2.15
N TRP A 107 -2.70 -17.78 -1.94
CA TRP A 107 -2.71 -16.34 -2.21
C TRP A 107 -2.27 -15.97 -3.62
N GLY A 108 -1.50 -16.83 -4.30
CA GLY A 108 -0.92 -16.52 -5.61
C GLY A 108 0.01 -15.31 -5.57
N ALA A 109 0.45 -14.87 -6.75
CA ALA A 109 1.41 -13.77 -6.86
C ALA A 109 0.82 -12.47 -6.29
N THR A 110 1.61 -11.78 -5.46
CA THR A 110 1.19 -10.58 -4.73
C THR A 110 2.27 -9.53 -4.82
N VAL A 111 1.90 -8.29 -5.10
CA VAL A 111 2.79 -7.14 -4.97
C VAL A 111 2.49 -6.45 -3.65
N VAL A 112 3.54 -6.14 -2.89
CA VAL A 112 3.42 -5.48 -1.60
C VAL A 112 4.19 -4.16 -1.60
N ALA A 113 3.70 -3.20 -0.82
CA ALA A 113 4.42 -1.97 -0.49
C ALA A 113 4.59 -1.89 1.03
N LEU A 114 5.77 -1.47 1.46
CA LEU A 114 6.13 -1.33 2.87
C LEU A 114 6.46 0.13 3.15
N ALA A 115 6.09 0.60 4.34
CA ALA A 115 6.60 1.85 4.90
C ALA A 115 6.84 1.70 6.40
N PRO A 116 8.06 1.93 6.89
CA PRO A 116 8.36 1.96 8.32
C PRO A 116 7.68 3.14 9.02
N LEU A 117 7.36 2.93 10.29
CA LEU A 117 6.86 3.91 11.25
C LEU A 117 7.82 3.98 12.46
N SER A 118 7.58 4.93 13.35
CA SER A 118 8.29 5.09 14.62
C SER A 118 8.18 3.82 15.48
N GLY A 119 9.20 3.58 16.30
CA GLY A 119 9.24 2.44 17.22
C GLY A 119 9.50 1.09 16.55
N GLY A 120 10.02 1.06 15.32
CA GLY A 120 10.31 -0.17 14.58
C GLY A 120 9.07 -0.84 13.99
N ARG A 121 7.93 -0.15 13.97
CA ARG A 121 6.70 -0.62 13.34
C ARG A 121 6.80 -0.49 11.81
N CYS A 122 6.00 -1.24 11.07
CA CYS A 122 5.93 -1.13 9.61
C CYS A 122 4.53 -1.40 9.07
N LEU A 123 4.03 -0.53 8.20
CA LEU A 123 2.79 -0.74 7.48
C LEU A 123 3.08 -1.44 6.16
N VAL A 124 2.39 -2.56 5.92
CA VAL A 124 2.50 -3.37 4.72
C VAL A 124 1.15 -3.42 4.02
N LEU A 125 1.14 -3.10 2.73
CA LEU A 125 -0.03 -3.11 1.85
C LEU A 125 0.14 -4.20 0.80
N GLY A 126 -0.94 -4.86 0.39
CA GLY A 126 -0.87 -5.86 -0.67
C GLY A 126 -1.93 -5.76 -1.77
N ARG A 127 -1.50 -6.10 -2.98
CA ARG A 127 -2.34 -6.31 -4.17
C ARG A 127 -1.99 -7.66 -4.81
N ARG A 128 -2.93 -8.60 -4.76
CA ARG A 128 -2.90 -9.85 -5.51
C ARG A 128 -3.04 -9.55 -6.99
N GLY A 129 -2.12 -10.09 -7.80
CA GLY A 129 -2.15 -9.99 -9.26
C GLY A 129 -1.77 -8.62 -9.87
N GLY A 130 -1.40 -7.62 -9.05
CA GLY A 130 -0.96 -6.31 -9.51
C GLY A 130 -2.09 -5.28 -9.72
N PRO A 131 -1.78 -4.12 -10.36
CA PRO A 131 -0.47 -3.68 -10.84
C PRO A 131 0.51 -3.38 -9.70
N VAL A 132 1.81 -3.39 -10.01
CA VAL A 132 2.87 -2.98 -9.09
C VAL A 132 2.59 -1.59 -8.52
N PHE A 133 2.96 -1.37 -7.25
CA PHE A 133 2.92 -0.04 -6.67
C PHE A 133 3.88 0.89 -7.41
N LEU A 134 3.39 2.05 -7.84
CA LEU A 134 4.21 3.08 -8.48
C LEU A 134 5.14 3.73 -7.44
N ALA A 135 6.25 4.29 -7.90
CA ALA A 135 7.17 5.02 -7.03
C ALA A 135 6.48 6.20 -6.31
N SER A 136 5.53 6.86 -6.97
CA SER A 136 4.70 7.92 -6.35
C SER A 136 3.80 7.39 -5.23
N GLU A 137 3.23 6.19 -5.38
CA GLU A 137 2.39 5.56 -4.35
C GLU A 137 3.21 5.18 -3.13
N VAL A 138 4.41 4.59 -3.32
CA VAL A 138 5.32 4.26 -2.22
C VAL A 138 5.80 5.53 -1.51
N ASN A 139 6.09 6.60 -2.27
CA ASN A 139 6.45 7.89 -1.68
C ASN A 139 5.30 8.53 -0.89
N ARG A 140 4.06 8.40 -1.37
CA ARG A 140 2.87 8.86 -0.64
C ARG A 140 2.65 8.05 0.62
N LEU A 141 2.78 6.72 0.56
CA LEU A 141 2.71 5.83 1.71
C LEU A 141 3.75 6.22 2.77
N ARG A 142 5.01 6.44 2.37
CA ARG A 142 6.06 6.94 3.25
C ARG A 142 5.68 8.27 3.93
N HIS A 143 5.07 9.19 3.19
CA HIS A 143 4.68 10.48 3.74
C HIS A 143 3.54 10.34 4.77
N MET A 144 2.51 9.57 4.46
CA MET A 144 1.40 9.30 5.39
C MET A 144 1.89 8.54 6.63
N ALA A 145 2.75 7.53 6.46
CA ALA A 145 3.35 6.79 7.57
C ALA A 145 4.18 7.72 8.47
N ALA A 146 4.88 8.71 7.92
CA ALA A 146 5.62 9.69 8.71
C ALA A 146 4.71 10.58 9.57
N LEU A 147 3.48 10.84 9.11
CA LEU A 147 2.45 11.59 9.84
C LEU A 147 1.69 10.73 10.85
N ALA A 148 1.73 9.40 10.70
CA ALA A 148 1.11 8.43 11.60
C ALA A 148 1.96 8.10 12.85
N ASN A 149 2.97 8.91 13.13
CA ASN A 149 3.97 8.71 14.18
C ASN A 149 3.63 9.39 15.50
#